data_AF-A0A4R9G0N2-F1
#
_entry.id   AF-A0A4R9G0N2-F1
#
_cell.length_a   1.000
_cell.length_b   1.000
_cell.length_c   1.000
_cell.angle_alpha   90.00
_cell.angle_beta   90.00
_cell.angle_gamma   90.00
#
_symmetry.space_group_name_H-M   'P 1'
#
loop_
_entity.id
_entity.type
_entity.pdbx_description
1 polymer ?
#
loop_
_entity_poly.entity_id
_entity_poly.type
_entity_poly.pdbx_seq_one_letter_code
_entity_poly.pdbx_strand_id
1 'polypeptide(L)'
;MSLELVPKPSKKLKEALGEDVAEELVDYIEKSQSFGKKTMNELSTERYERRLMEETGKLRAEMHDGFSKIQEQFREVYKEFARIHEKIASLHEAIQTQTRWMIAAIFGAIPLYLALYKYL
;
A
#
# COMPACT_ATOMS: atom_id res chain seq x y z
N MET A 1 -4.62 -39.46 6.16
CA MET A 1 -3.77 -40.31 7.01
C MET A 1 -2.72 -40.93 6.11
N SER A 2 -1.53 -40.34 6.06
CA SER A 2 -0.41 -40.90 5.32
C SER A 2 0.12 -42.09 6.11
N LEU A 3 0.10 -43.29 5.53
CA LEU A 3 0.69 -44.49 6.13
C LEU A 3 2.18 -44.23 6.33
N GLU A 4 2.58 -43.94 7.57
CA GLU A 4 3.99 -43.94 7.95
C GLU A 4 4.45 -45.41 7.92
N LEU A 5 4.98 -45.83 6.77
CA LEU A 5 5.56 -47.16 6.62
C LEU A 5 6.85 -47.19 7.44
N VAL A 6 6.72 -47.53 8.72
CA VAL A 6 7.85 -47.84 9.58
C VAL A 6 8.58 -49.01 8.92
N PRO A 7 9.85 -48.84 8.51
CA PRO A 7 10.57 -49.90 7.82
C PRO A 7 10.77 -51.07 8.77
N LYS A 8 10.19 -52.23 8.42
CA LYS A 8 10.34 -53.45 9.23
C LYS A 8 11.71 -54.08 9.02
N PRO A 9 12.37 -54.56 10.09
CA PRO A 9 13.63 -55.27 9.98
C PRO A 9 13.45 -56.54 9.12
N SER A 10 14.43 -56.79 8.24
CA SER A 10 14.41 -57.97 7.37
C SER A 10 14.55 -59.26 8.19
N LYS A 11 14.11 -60.41 7.66
CA LYS A 11 14.26 -61.72 8.33
C LYS A 11 15.68 -62.01 8.80
N LYS A 12 16.68 -61.71 7.95
CA LYS A 12 18.10 -61.88 8.31
C LYS A 12 18.51 -60.99 9.48
N LEU A 13 17.95 -59.78 9.59
CA LEU A 13 18.23 -58.86 10.68
C LEU A 13 17.61 -59.35 11.99
N LYS A 14 16.36 -59.85 11.92
CA LYS A 14 15.66 -60.45 13.08
C LYS A 14 16.39 -61.68 13.62
N GLU A 15 16.83 -62.59 12.75
CA GLU A 15 17.57 -63.79 13.15
C GLU A 15 18.94 -63.45 13.77
N ALA A 16 19.61 -62.41 13.29
CA ALA A 16 20.92 -61.99 13.79
C ALA A 16 20.85 -61.19 15.10
N LEU A 17 19.81 -60.38 15.30
CA LEU A 17 19.65 -59.51 16.46
C LEU A 17 18.81 -60.13 17.59
N GLY A 18 17.99 -61.14 17.29
CA GLY A 18 16.94 -61.63 18.17
C GLY A 18 15.64 -60.84 17.99
N GLU A 19 14.50 -61.48 18.29
CA GLU A 19 13.15 -60.90 18.12
C GLU A 19 12.98 -59.62 18.96
N ASP A 20 13.39 -59.66 20.24
CA ASP A 20 13.26 -58.56 21.20
C ASP A 20 14.03 -57.29 20.75
N VAL A 21 15.29 -57.46 20.33
CA VAL A 21 16.14 -56.34 19.88
C VAL A 21 15.65 -55.77 18.56
N ALA A 22 15.12 -56.63 17.68
CA ALA A 22 14.55 -56.18 16.41
C ALA A 22 13.26 -55.36 16.62
N GLU A 23 12.47 -55.64 17.66
CA GLU A 23 11.32 -54.82 18.06
C GLU A 23 11.76 -53.48 18.67
N GLU A 24 12.74 -53.46 19.59
CA GLU A 24 13.29 -52.21 20.12
C GLU A 24 13.85 -51.29 19.02
N LEU A 25 14.46 -51.86 17.98
CA LEU A 25 14.94 -51.12 16.82
C LEU A 25 13.78 -50.43 16.06
N VAL A 26 12.64 -51.11 15.91
CA VAL A 26 11.45 -50.56 15.27
C VAL A 26 10.89 -49.41 16.09
N ASP A 27 10.77 -49.58 17.41
CA ASP A 27 10.32 -48.54 18.33
C ASP A 27 11.25 -47.32 18.30
N TYR A 28 12.56 -47.54 18.25
CA TYR A 28 13.54 -46.46 18.12
C TYR A 28 13.39 -45.71 16.79
N ILE A 29 13.20 -46.42 15.68
CA ILE A 29 12.99 -45.80 14.37
C ILE A 29 11.70 -44.98 14.36
N GLU A 30 10.61 -45.51 14.91
CA GLU A 30 9.34 -44.80 15.03
C GLU A 30 9.47 -43.53 15.89
N LYS A 31 10.15 -43.64 17.04
CA LYS A 31 10.42 -42.50 17.92
C LYS A 31 11.32 -41.45 17.25
N SER A 32 12.31 -41.89 16.50
CA SER A 32 13.20 -41.01 15.73
C SER A 32 12.47 -40.29 14.59
N GLN A 33 11.61 -41.00 13.85
CA GLN A 33 10.80 -40.38 12.78
C GLN A 33 9.77 -39.40 13.33
N SER A 34 9.05 -39.77 14.39
CA SER A 34 8.07 -38.87 15.03
C SER A 34 8.74 -37.62 15.60
N PHE A 35 9.91 -37.78 16.24
CA PHE A 35 10.73 -36.65 16.67
C PHE A 35 11.17 -35.77 15.49
N GLY A 36 11.65 -36.38 14.40
CA GLY A 36 12.06 -35.67 13.19
C GLY A 36 10.92 -34.88 12.54
N LYS A 37 9.72 -35.48 12.45
CA LYS A 37 8.52 -34.82 11.91
C LYS A 37 8.07 -33.66 12.78
N LYS A 38 8.05 -33.86 14.10
CA LYS A 38 7.69 -32.81 15.05
C LYS A 38 8.67 -31.64 14.96
N THR A 39 9.97 -31.93 14.99
CA THR A 39 11.04 -30.92 14.87
C THR A 39 10.96 -30.19 13.54
N MET A 40 10.75 -30.90 12.43
CA MET A 40 10.60 -30.29 11.11
C MET A 40 9.37 -29.39 11.04
N ASN A 41 8.25 -29.82 11.61
CA ASN A 41 7.02 -29.04 11.65
C ASN A 41 7.24 -27.76 12.46
N GLU A 42 7.76 -27.86 13.68
CA GLU A 42 8.06 -26.72 14.55
C GLU A 42 9.02 -25.71 13.88
N LEU A 43 10.13 -26.19 13.31
CA LEU A 43 11.07 -25.34 12.56
C LEU A 43 10.43 -24.70 11.34
N SER A 44 9.55 -25.41 10.63
CA SER A 44 8.85 -24.85 9.47
C SER A 44 7.89 -23.74 9.91
N THR A 45 7.10 -23.98 10.98
CA THR A 45 6.16 -23.03 11.54
C THR A 45 6.89 -21.78 12.02
N GLU A 46 7.97 -21.90 12.79
CA GLU A 46 8.77 -20.78 13.25
C GLU A 46 9.33 -19.94 12.07
N ARG A 47 9.84 -20.61 11.03
CA ARG A 47 10.32 -19.92 9.82
C ARG A 47 9.21 -19.20 9.08
N TYR A 48 8.02 -19.80 8.98
CA TYR A 48 6.87 -19.16 8.37
C TYR A 48 6.39 -17.95 9.18
N GLU A 49 6.26 -18.09 10.49
CA GLU A 49 5.89 -16.99 11.38
C GLU A 49 6.88 -15.83 11.29
N ARG A 50 8.18 -16.12 11.30
CA ARG A 50 9.22 -15.09 11.14
C ARG A 50 9.10 -14.38 9.80
N ARG A 51 8.95 -15.11 8.69
CA ARG A 51 8.77 -14.51 7.36
C ARG A 51 7.50 -13.67 7.29
N LEU A 52 6.40 -14.15 7.87
CA LEU A 52 5.15 -13.40 7.93
C LEU A 52 5.31 -12.10 8.71
N MET A 53 6.01 -12.11 9.84
CA MET A 53 6.30 -10.89 10.60
C MET A 53 7.16 -9.91 9.81
N GLU A 54 8.21 -10.41 9.13
CA GLU A 54 9.08 -9.58 8.29
C GLU A 54 8.32 -8.96 7.10
N GLU A 55 7.53 -9.75 6.37
CA GLU A 55 6.72 -9.28 5.24
C GLU A 55 5.62 -8.32 5.68
N THR A 56 4.94 -8.60 6.80
CA THR A 56 3.94 -7.68 7.37
C THR A 56 4.57 -6.37 7.80
N GLY A 57 5.78 -6.41 8.39
CA GLY A 57 6.54 -5.23 8.75
C GLY A 57 6.91 -4.38 7.53
N LYS A 58 7.42 -5.01 6.46
CA LYS A 58 7.73 -4.35 5.19
C LYS A 58 6.49 -3.73 4.55
N LEU A 59 5.40 -4.48 4.45
CA LEU A 59 4.14 -3.99 3.89
C LEU A 59 3.61 -2.78 4.66
N ARG A 60 3.66 -2.81 6.00
CA ARG A 60 3.26 -1.65 6.82
C ARG A 60 4.14 -0.42 6.56
N ALA A 61 5.45 -0.61 6.38
CA ALA A 61 6.37 0.47 6.06
C ALA A 61 6.09 1.06 4.66
N GLU A 62 5.91 0.20 3.65
CA GLU A 62 5.55 0.62 2.29
C GLU A 62 4.22 1.36 2.23
N MET A 63 3.21 0.89 2.98
CA MET A 63 1.94 1.60 3.11
C MET A 63 2.12 2.98 3.74
N HIS A 64 2.93 3.09 4.79
CA HIS A 64 3.18 4.39 5.44
C HIS A 64 3.87 5.39 4.50
N ASP A 65 4.89 4.93 3.76
CA ASP A 65 5.55 5.74 2.73
C ASP A 65 4.58 6.16 1.62
N GLY A 66 3.77 5.22 1.12
CA GLY A 66 2.72 5.50 0.14
C GLY A 66 1.72 6.54 0.62
N PHE A 67 1.23 6.42 1.86
CA PHE A 67 0.34 7.41 2.47
C PHE A 67 1.01 8.79 2.62
N SER A 68 2.28 8.83 3.03
CA SER A 68 3.03 10.10 3.15
C SER A 68 3.14 10.81 1.79
N LYS A 69 3.47 10.07 0.73
CA LYS A 69 3.54 10.61 -0.64
C LYS A 69 2.19 11.14 -1.12
N ILE A 70 1.11 10.41 -0.84
CA ILE A 70 -0.26 10.86 -1.17
C ILE A 70 -0.59 12.16 -0.42
N GLN A 71 -0.27 12.26 0.87
CA GLN A 71 -0.49 13.48 1.65
C GLN A 71 0.29 14.68 1.07
N GLU A 72 1.50 14.45 0.61
CA GLU A 72 2.31 15.49 -0.05
C GLU A 72 1.68 15.95 -1.37
N GLN A 73 1.23 15.02 -2.21
CA GLN A 73 0.50 15.34 -3.44
C GLN A 73 -0.78 16.13 -3.15
N PHE A 74 -1.57 15.75 -2.14
CA PHE A 74 -2.75 16.52 -1.73
C PHE A 74 -2.39 17.93 -1.28
N ARG A 75 -1.29 18.10 -0.52
CA ARG A 75 -0.82 19.42 -0.11
C ARG A 75 -0.45 20.29 -1.32
N GLU A 76 0.15 19.71 -2.35
CA GLU A 76 0.45 20.42 -3.59
C GLU A 76 -0.82 20.83 -4.34
N VAL A 77 -1.78 19.91 -4.49
CA VAL A 77 -3.10 20.20 -5.07
C VAL A 77 -3.80 21.33 -4.33
N TYR A 78 -3.78 21.34 -2.99
CA TYR A 78 -4.35 22.44 -2.21
C TYR A 78 -3.68 23.79 -2.48
N LYS A 79 -2.34 23.81 -2.67
CA LYS A 79 -1.63 25.04 -3.05
C LYS A 79 -2.06 25.52 -4.44
N GLU A 80 -2.22 24.61 -5.40
CA GLU A 80 -2.70 24.95 -6.73
C GLU A 80 -4.13 25.51 -6.69
N PHE A 81 -5.02 24.88 -5.93
CA PHE A 81 -6.38 25.40 -5.71
C PHE A 81 -6.37 26.81 -5.11
N ALA A 82 -5.51 27.07 -4.12
CA ALA A 82 -5.38 28.40 -3.53
C ALA A 82 -4.93 29.45 -4.56
N ARG A 83 -3.95 29.12 -5.40
CA ARG A 83 -3.50 29.98 -6.50
C ARG A 83 -4.59 30.22 -7.54
N ILE A 84 -5.39 29.20 -7.86
CA ILE A 84 -6.53 29.36 -8.78
C ILE A 84 -7.56 30.31 -8.19
N HIS A 85 -7.88 30.19 -6.91
CA HIS A 85 -8.81 31.10 -6.23
C HIS A 85 -8.30 32.55 -6.23
N GLU A 86 -7.01 32.76 -5.97
CA GLU A 86 -6.39 34.08 -6.03
C GLU A 86 -6.49 34.68 -7.45
N LYS A 87 -6.20 33.89 -8.49
CA LYS A 87 -6.35 34.31 -9.88
C LYS A 87 -7.80 34.67 -10.22
N ILE A 88 -8.77 33.87 -9.79
CA ILE A 88 -10.19 34.17 -9.98
C ILE A 88 -10.58 35.49 -9.30
N ALA A 89 -10.13 35.73 -8.06
CA ALA A 89 -10.40 36.98 -7.35
C ALA A 89 -9.81 38.19 -8.10
N SER A 90 -8.55 38.08 -8.55
CA SER A 90 -7.89 39.15 -9.32
C SER A 90 -8.59 39.44 -10.65
N LEU A 91 -9.02 38.39 -11.37
CA LEU A 91 -9.80 38.54 -12.61
C LEU A 91 -11.14 39.22 -12.34
N HIS A 92 -11.81 38.86 -11.24
CA HIS A 92 -13.06 39.48 -10.87
C HIS A 92 -12.90 40.98 -10.60
N GLU A 93 -11.86 41.38 -9.86
CA GLU A 93 -11.54 42.79 -9.60
C GLU A 93 -11.21 43.56 -10.88
N ALA A 94 -10.42 42.95 -11.78
CA ALA A 94 -10.09 43.54 -13.08
C ALA A 94 -11.35 43.77 -13.94
N ILE A 95 -12.26 42.79 -14.00
CA ILE A 95 -13.53 42.90 -14.71
C ILE A 95 -14.40 44.01 -14.11
N GLN A 96 -14.51 44.09 -12.77
CA GLN A 96 -15.26 45.16 -12.11
C GLN A 96 -14.69 46.55 -12.45
N THR A 97 -13.37 46.68 -12.40
CA THR A 97 -12.68 47.93 -12.71
C THR A 97 -12.87 48.33 -14.18
N GLN A 98 -12.69 47.40 -15.12
CA GLN A 98 -12.94 47.64 -16.54
C GLN A 98 -14.39 48.03 -16.81
N THR A 99 -15.35 47.32 -16.21
CA THR A 99 -16.78 47.60 -16.37
C THR A 99 -17.12 49.00 -15.89
N ARG A 100 -16.58 49.43 -14.74
CA ARG A 100 -16.78 50.79 -14.20
C ARG A 100 -16.31 51.85 -15.20
N TRP A 101 -15.11 51.70 -15.77
CA TRP A 101 -14.57 52.66 -16.73
C TRP A 101 -15.27 52.64 -18.08
N MET A 102 -15.68 51.46 -18.56
CA MET A 102 -16.52 51.35 -19.77
C MET A 102 -17.83 52.12 -19.62
N ILE A 103 -18.53 51.93 -18.50
CA ILE A 103 -19.79 52.64 -18.24
C ILE A 103 -19.55 54.16 -18.19
N ALA A 104 -18.51 54.61 -17.48
CA ALA A 104 -18.16 56.03 -17.41
C ALA A 104 -17.86 56.62 -18.81
N ALA A 105 -17.13 55.89 -19.66
CA ALA A 105 -16.83 56.31 -21.02
C ALA A 105 -18.10 56.43 -21.90
N ILE A 106 -19.01 55.46 -21.80
CA ILE A 106 -20.29 55.48 -22.54
C ILE A 106 -21.11 56.72 -22.14
N PHE A 107 -21.29 56.97 -20.84
CA PHE A 107 -22.05 58.14 -20.39
C PHE A 107 -21.35 59.47 -20.70
N GLY A 108 -20.01 59.51 -20.63
CA GLY A 108 -19.23 60.70 -21.00
C GLY A 108 -19.29 61.03 -22.50
N ALA A 109 -19.48 60.04 -23.36
CA ALA A 109 -19.60 60.25 -24.80
C ALA A 109 -20.95 60.86 -25.22
N ILE A 110 -22.04 60.59 -24.49
CA ILE A 110 -23.39 61.09 -24.84
C ILE A 110 -23.44 62.63 -24.95
N PRO A 111 -22.94 63.42 -23.98
CA PRO A 111 -22.86 64.88 -24.10
C PRO A 111 -21.99 65.36 -25.26
N LEU A 112 -20.89 64.66 -25.56
CA LEU A 112 -20.00 65.00 -26.69
C LEU A 112 -20.74 64.84 -28.03
N TYR A 113 -21.50 63.76 -28.21
CA TYR A 113 -22.33 63.55 -29.39
C TYR A 113 -23.40 64.64 -29.54
N LEU A 114 -24.06 65.03 -28.44
CA LEU A 114 -25.07 66.11 -28.47
C LEU A 114 -24.44 67.47 -28.79
N ALA A 115 -23.25 67.77 -28.27
CA ALA A 115 -22.53 68.99 -28.57
C ALA A 115 -22.12 69.04 -30.04
N LEU A 116 -21.55 67.96 -30.58
CA LEU A 116 -21.21 67.87 -32.01
C LEU A 116 -22.43 68.04 -32.92
N TYR A 117 -23.56 67.41 -32.57
CA TYR A 117 -24.81 67.57 -33.33
C TYR A 117 -25.33 69.02 -33.34
N LYS A 118 -25.09 69.80 -32.28
CA LYS A 118 -25.50 71.21 -32.21
C LYS A 118 -24.66 72.14 -33.12
N TYR A 119 -23.43 71.74 -33.46
CA TYR A 119 -22.50 72.51 -34.28
C TYR A 119 -22.40 72.02 -35.75
N LEU A 120 -23.17 70.98 -36.10
CA LEU A 120 -23.35 70.48 -37.47
C LEU A 120 -24.63 71.06 -38.08
#